data_AF-A0A0F9Y0C3-F1
#
_entry.id   AF-A0A0F9Y0C3-F1
#
_cell.length_a   1.000
_cell.length_b   1.000
_cell.length_c   1.000
_cell.angle_alpha   90.00
_cell.angle_beta   90.00
_cell.angle_gamma   90.00
#
_symmetry.space_group_name_H-M   'P 1'
#
loop_
_entity.id
_entity.type
_entity.pdbx_description
1 polymer ?
#
loop_
_entity_poly.entity_id
_entity_poly.type
_entity_poly.pdbx_seq_one_letter_code
_entity_poly.pdbx_strand_id
1 'polypeptide(L)'
;MDITKLRTYKDGSLDLRGRALTVTVGSTDPVMFSVHEHLICRTSDYFKTAMKAHWETSTSGSIALKEEDPEVFEVYLHWLYFETLPVRNDSPGSEGNAEYAQLAKAYVLGELLQDVNFKDAVLDAILIKTNSKASDSQT
;
A
#
# COMPACT_ATOMS: atom_id res chain seq x y z
N MET A 1 -15.05 11.24 -13.81
CA MET A 1 -14.38 10.05 -14.36
C MET A 1 -13.40 10.53 -15.41
N ASP A 2 -12.10 10.37 -15.20
CA ASP A 2 -11.09 10.77 -16.18
C ASP A 2 -11.06 9.74 -17.31
N ILE A 3 -11.48 10.16 -18.51
CA ILE A 3 -11.59 9.28 -19.69
C ILE A 3 -10.23 8.71 -20.13
N THR A 4 -9.12 9.32 -19.71
CA THR A 4 -7.77 8.85 -20.02
C THR A 4 -7.36 7.62 -19.24
N LYS A 5 -8.00 7.35 -18.08
CA LYS A 5 -7.77 6.13 -17.27
C LYS A 5 -8.62 4.93 -17.68
N LEU A 6 -9.46 5.04 -18.72
CA LEU A 6 -10.33 3.94 -19.16
C LEU A 6 -9.59 2.83 -19.91
N ARG A 7 -8.37 3.10 -20.40
CA ARG A 7 -7.61 2.19 -21.25
C ARG A 7 -6.22 2.01 -20.67
N THR A 8 -5.83 0.75 -20.52
CA THR A 8 -4.44 0.33 -20.28
C THR A 8 -4.00 -0.57 -21.44
N TYR A 9 -2.69 -0.67 -21.66
CA TYR A 9 -2.17 -1.67 -22.58
C TYR A 9 -2.38 -3.07 -22.00
N LYS A 10 -2.50 -4.08 -22.87
CA LYS A 10 -2.78 -5.46 -22.44
C LYS A 10 -1.66 -6.04 -21.57
N ASP A 11 -0.42 -5.62 -21.78
CA ASP A 11 0.75 -5.96 -20.96
C ASP A 11 0.76 -5.25 -19.59
N GLY A 12 0.10 -4.09 -19.48
CA GLY A 12 -0.11 -3.36 -18.24
C GLY A 12 -1.32 -3.83 -17.42
N SER A 13 -2.00 -4.92 -17.81
CA SER A 13 -3.11 -5.46 -17.02
C SER A 13 -2.59 -6.29 -15.83
N LEU A 14 -3.20 -6.13 -14.66
CA LEU A 14 -2.89 -6.99 -13.51
C LEU A 14 -3.34 -8.44 -13.77
N ASP A 15 -2.47 -9.40 -13.44
CA ASP A 15 -2.87 -10.80 -13.37
C ASP A 15 -3.58 -11.07 -12.04
N LEU A 16 -4.91 -11.03 -12.09
CA LEU A 16 -5.78 -11.28 -10.94
C LEU A 16 -6.30 -12.73 -10.89
N ARG A 17 -5.67 -13.65 -11.63
CA ARG A 17 -6.03 -15.07 -11.57
C ARG A 17 -5.37 -15.74 -10.37
N GLY A 18 -5.94 -16.87 -9.96
CA GLY A 18 -5.37 -17.72 -8.91
C GLY A 18 -5.99 -17.44 -7.54
N ARG A 19 -5.20 -17.63 -6.49
CA ARG A 19 -5.68 -17.59 -5.11
C ARG A 19 -5.61 -16.19 -4.52
N ALA A 20 -6.50 -15.94 -3.57
CA ALA A 20 -6.40 -14.82 -2.66
C ALA A 20 -5.78 -15.29 -1.33
N LEU A 21 -4.89 -14.46 -0.79
CA LEU A 21 -4.37 -14.53 0.56
C LEU A 21 -5.24 -13.68 1.47
N THR A 22 -5.57 -14.21 2.65
CA THR A 22 -6.16 -13.41 3.72
C THR A 22 -5.06 -12.75 4.55
N VAL A 23 -5.10 -11.44 4.71
CA VAL A 23 -4.19 -10.70 5.59
C VAL A 23 -5.00 -10.06 6.71
N THR A 24 -4.72 -10.44 7.95
CA THR A 24 -5.35 -9.86 9.15
C THR A 24 -4.42 -8.79 9.72
N VAL A 25 -4.90 -7.55 9.85
CA VAL A 25 -4.08 -6.39 10.27
C VAL A 25 -4.65 -5.79 11.55
N GLY A 26 -3.78 -5.42 12.49
CA GLY A 26 -4.15 -4.80 13.76
C GLY A 26 -4.26 -5.77 14.94
N SER A 27 -4.11 -5.24 16.16
CA SER A 27 -4.12 -6.01 17.41
C SER A 27 -5.43 -5.94 18.18
N THR A 28 -6.04 -4.75 18.29
CA THR A 28 -7.21 -4.52 19.15
C THR A 28 -8.52 -4.74 18.42
N ASP A 29 -8.63 -4.27 17.17
CA ASP A 29 -9.77 -4.47 16.28
C ASP A 29 -9.24 -4.91 14.90
N PRO A 30 -8.93 -6.21 14.73
CA PRO A 30 -8.24 -6.68 13.55
C PRO A 30 -9.15 -6.67 12.31
N VAL A 31 -8.66 -6.10 11.21
CA VAL A 31 -9.36 -6.06 9.93
C VAL A 31 -8.80 -7.14 9.00
N MET A 32 -9.69 -7.87 8.33
CA MET A 32 -9.31 -8.90 7.35
C MET A 32 -9.39 -8.35 5.93
N PHE A 33 -8.28 -8.45 5.22
CA PHE A 33 -8.17 -8.09 3.82
C PHE A 33 -7.99 -9.33 2.95
N SER A 34 -8.58 -9.33 1.76
CA SER A 34 -8.38 -10.38 0.76
C SER A 34 -7.60 -9.79 -0.40
N VAL A 35 -6.43 -10.37 -0.71
CA VAL A 35 -5.51 -9.85 -1.72
C VAL A 35 -5.03 -10.97 -2.63
N HIS A 36 -4.91 -10.71 -3.93
CA HIS A 36 -4.40 -11.70 -4.87
C HIS A 36 -2.95 -12.04 -4.53
N GLU A 37 -2.69 -13.32 -4.28
CA GLU A 37 -1.41 -13.81 -3.80
C GLU A 37 -0.29 -13.50 -4.79
N HIS A 38 -0.52 -13.78 -6.08
CA HIS A 38 0.47 -13.49 -7.12
C HIS A 38 0.82 -12.00 -7.18
N LEU A 39 -0.16 -11.13 -6.94
CA LEU A 39 0.02 -9.68 -6.98
C LEU A 39 0.87 -9.20 -5.80
N ILE A 40 0.51 -9.56 -4.57
CA ILE A 40 1.22 -9.11 -3.37
C ILE A 40 2.62 -9.73 -3.26
N CYS A 41 2.76 -10.99 -3.68
CA CYS A 41 4.07 -11.65 -3.78
C CYS A 41 4.87 -11.19 -5.01
N ARG A 42 4.37 -10.33 -5.89
CA ARG A 42 5.18 -9.81 -7.02
C ARG A 42 6.20 -8.80 -6.52
N THR A 43 5.76 -7.90 -5.64
CA THR A 43 6.53 -6.74 -5.20
C THR A 43 7.07 -6.87 -3.79
N SER A 44 6.38 -7.58 -2.89
CA SER A 44 6.82 -7.75 -1.50
C SER A 44 7.62 -9.04 -1.28
N ASP A 45 8.89 -8.89 -0.91
CA ASP A 45 9.75 -10.03 -0.55
C ASP A 45 9.36 -10.66 0.80
N TYR A 46 8.75 -9.88 1.70
CA TYR A 46 8.13 -10.39 2.92
C TYR A 46 7.05 -11.43 2.58
N PHE A 47 6.07 -11.07 1.74
CA PHE A 47 4.99 -11.98 1.38
C PHE A 47 5.48 -13.17 0.53
N LYS A 48 6.46 -12.98 -0.36
CA LYS A 48 7.11 -14.10 -1.08
C LYS A 48 7.71 -15.13 -0.11
N THR A 49 8.39 -14.65 0.93
CA THR A 49 9.07 -15.52 1.90
C THR A 49 8.06 -16.18 2.84
N ALA A 50 7.11 -15.41 3.37
CA ALA A 50 6.07 -15.91 4.24
C ALA A 50 5.23 -17.01 3.56
N MET A 51 4.86 -16.83 2.29
CA MET A 51 4.08 -17.83 1.55
C MET A 51 4.84 -19.13 1.29
N LYS A 52 6.16 -19.06 1.04
CA LYS A 52 6.98 -20.27 0.91
C LYS A 52 6.98 -21.10 2.19
N ALA A 53 7.22 -20.47 3.34
CA ALA A 53 7.19 -21.15 4.64
C ALA A 53 5.78 -21.65 5.01
N HIS A 54 4.74 -20.93 4.59
CA HIS A 54 3.35 -21.28 4.90
C HIS A 54 2.89 -22.54 4.17
N TRP A 55 3.33 -22.77 2.93
CA TRP A 55 3.01 -24.01 2.20
C TRP A 55 3.63 -25.26 2.79
N GLU A 56 4.73 -25.11 3.52
CA GLU A 56 5.35 -26.22 4.24
C GLU A 56 4.56 -26.60 5.51
N THR A 57 3.68 -25.72 6.00
CA THR A 57 3.11 -25.81 7.35
C THR A 57 1.58 -25.75 7.42
N SER A 58 0.84 -25.30 6.38
CA SER A 58 -0.62 -25.16 6.46
C SER A 58 -1.35 -25.10 5.10
N THR A 59 -2.59 -25.61 5.10
CA THR A 59 -3.50 -25.61 3.93
C THR A 59 -4.26 -24.29 3.76
N SER A 60 -4.35 -23.48 4.82
CA SER A 60 -5.17 -22.26 4.88
C SER A 60 -4.28 -21.02 4.83
N GLY A 61 -4.14 -20.37 3.67
CA GLY A 61 -3.27 -19.20 3.47
C GLY A 61 -3.77 -17.95 4.19
N SER A 62 -3.20 -17.65 5.36
CA SER A 62 -3.49 -16.44 6.12
C SER A 62 -2.22 -15.90 6.78
N ILE A 63 -2.01 -14.58 6.73
CA ILE A 63 -0.88 -13.87 7.35
C ILE A 63 -1.43 -12.81 8.30
N ALA A 64 -0.80 -12.64 9.47
CA ALA A 64 -1.21 -11.66 10.47
C ALA A 64 -0.14 -10.58 10.67
N LEU A 65 -0.54 -9.30 10.52
CA LEU A 65 0.26 -8.11 10.76
C LEU A 65 -0.30 -7.37 11.99
N LYS A 66 -0.03 -7.91 13.17
CA LYS A 66 -0.71 -7.49 14.42
C LYS A 66 -0.36 -6.06 14.85
N GLU A 67 0.87 -5.63 14.61
CA GLU A 67 1.37 -4.31 15.07
C GLU A 67 1.07 -3.19 14.06
N GLU A 68 0.56 -3.54 12.89
CA GLU A 68 0.33 -2.60 11.80
C GLU A 68 -1.07 -1.98 11.85
N ASP A 69 -1.15 -0.77 11.29
CA ASP A 69 -2.36 0.05 11.21
C ASP A 69 -3.19 -0.36 9.97
N PRO A 70 -4.45 -0.82 10.11
CA PRO A 70 -5.30 -1.20 8.98
C PRO A 70 -5.45 -0.12 7.92
N GLU A 71 -5.51 1.16 8.32
CA GLU A 71 -5.68 2.28 7.38
C GLU A 71 -4.43 2.46 6.50
N VAL A 72 -3.24 2.23 7.08
CA VAL A 72 -1.98 2.30 6.34
C VAL A 72 -1.83 1.09 5.40
N PHE A 73 -2.31 -0.09 5.83
CA PHE A 73 -2.36 -1.25 4.97
C PHE A 73 -3.33 -1.07 3.79
N GLU A 74 -4.44 -0.36 3.99
CA GLU A 74 -5.36 -0.01 2.90
C GLU A 74 -4.71 0.93 1.88
N VAL A 75 -3.88 1.89 2.31
CA VAL A 75 -3.04 2.71 1.42
C VAL A 75 -2.10 1.83 0.58
N TYR A 76 -1.44 0.85 1.21
CA TYR A 76 -0.59 -0.10 0.51
C TYR A 76 -1.36 -0.93 -0.52
N LEU A 77 -2.54 -1.46 -0.17
CA LEU A 77 -3.38 -2.20 -1.11
C LEU A 77 -3.84 -1.31 -2.27
N HIS A 78 -4.24 -0.07 -2.02
CA HIS A 78 -4.60 0.84 -3.10
C HIS A 78 -3.43 1.03 -4.07
N TRP A 79 -2.22 1.27 -3.56
CA TRP A 79 -1.04 1.37 -4.42
C TRP A 79 -0.75 0.07 -5.17
N LEU A 80 -0.86 -1.08 -4.51
CA LEU A 80 -0.60 -2.39 -5.12
C LEU A 80 -1.51 -2.68 -6.32
N TYR A 81 -2.77 -2.21 -6.28
CA TYR A 81 -3.74 -2.42 -7.35
C TYR A 81 -3.79 -1.29 -8.40
N PHE A 82 -3.46 -0.06 -8.02
CA PHE A 82 -3.70 1.12 -8.88
C PHE A 82 -2.45 1.90 -9.21
N GLU A 83 -1.29 1.51 -8.68
CA GLU A 83 0.00 2.21 -8.82
C GLU A 83 -0.10 3.70 -8.45
N THR A 84 -1.02 4.02 -7.52
CA THR A 84 -1.27 5.38 -7.04
C THR A 84 -1.57 5.35 -5.55
N LEU A 85 -1.15 6.40 -4.83
CA LEU A 85 -1.39 6.54 -3.40
C LEU A 85 -2.62 7.44 -3.16
N PRO A 86 -3.61 7.00 -2.36
CA PRO A 86 -4.83 7.75 -2.08
C PRO A 86 -4.62 8.81 -0.98
N VAL A 87 -3.51 9.55 -1.05
CA VAL A 87 -3.04 10.41 0.05
C VAL A 87 -3.09 11.90 -0.26
N ARG A 88 -3.21 12.29 -1.54
CA ARG A 88 -3.08 13.69 -1.98
C ARG A 88 -4.05 14.63 -1.27
N ASN A 89 -3.51 15.51 -0.43
CA ASN A 89 -4.23 16.59 0.23
C ASN A 89 -3.49 17.93 0.04
N ASP A 90 -4.07 18.80 -0.78
CA ASP A 90 -3.55 20.13 -1.11
C ASP A 90 -4.01 21.21 -0.09
N SER A 91 -4.65 20.83 1.04
CA SER A 91 -5.00 21.74 2.13
C SER A 91 -3.78 22.13 2.97
N PRO A 92 -3.61 23.41 3.34
CA PRO A 92 -2.58 23.83 4.30
C PRO A 92 -2.94 23.40 5.73
N GLY A 93 -1.98 23.52 6.65
CA GLY A 93 -2.20 23.35 8.09
C GLY A 93 -2.26 21.89 8.56
N SER A 94 -3.13 21.60 9.53
CA SER A 94 -3.19 20.30 10.21
C SER A 94 -3.50 19.13 9.28
N GLU A 95 -4.34 19.35 8.27
CA GLU A 95 -4.69 18.32 7.28
C GLU A 95 -3.49 17.95 6.40
N GLY A 96 -2.74 18.95 5.92
CA GLY A 96 -1.50 18.73 5.18
C GLY A 96 -0.45 18.01 6.03
N ASN A 97 -0.34 18.35 7.32
CA ASN A 97 0.57 17.67 8.25
C ASN A 97 0.16 16.21 8.52
N ALA A 98 -1.15 15.92 8.55
CA ALA A 98 -1.66 14.56 8.70
C ALA A 98 -1.28 13.67 7.51
N GLU A 99 -1.29 14.20 6.28
CA GLU A 99 -0.83 13.47 5.09
C GLU A 99 0.66 13.10 5.19
N TYR A 100 1.53 14.01 5.67
CA TYR A 100 2.95 13.68 5.88
C TYR A 100 3.12 12.54 6.90
N ALA A 101 2.32 12.53 7.97
CA ALA A 101 2.34 11.45 8.95
C ALA A 101 1.87 10.12 8.33
N GLN A 102 0.82 10.14 7.51
CA GLN A 102 0.32 8.95 6.81
C GLN A 102 1.35 8.40 5.81
N LEU A 103 2.00 9.27 5.03
CA LEU A 103 3.09 8.90 4.12
C LEU A 103 4.30 8.32 4.87
N ALA A 104 4.68 8.90 6.01
CA ALA A 104 5.76 8.37 6.84
C ALA A 104 5.44 6.96 7.37
N LYS A 105 4.21 6.75 7.87
CA LYS A 105 3.75 5.41 8.28
C LYS A 105 3.74 4.43 7.11
N ALA A 106 3.30 4.85 5.93
CA ALA A 106 3.31 4.03 4.72
C ALA A 106 4.74 3.62 4.34
N TYR A 107 5.72 4.52 4.45
CA TYR A 107 7.13 4.18 4.21
C TYR A 107 7.62 3.10 5.19
N VAL A 108 7.31 3.24 6.49
CA VAL A 108 7.66 2.25 7.52
C VAL A 108 7.01 0.89 7.24
N LEU A 109 5.74 0.87 6.85
CA LEU A 109 5.08 -0.36 6.41
C LEU A 109 5.81 -0.98 5.20
N GLY A 110 6.23 -0.16 4.23
CA GLY A 110 7.01 -0.63 3.09
C GLY A 110 8.35 -1.28 3.47
N GLU A 111 9.02 -0.81 4.53
CA GLU A 111 10.23 -1.45 5.07
C GLU A 111 9.91 -2.83 5.67
N LEU A 112 8.83 -2.94 6.46
CA LEU A 112 8.37 -4.22 7.01
C LEU A 112 8.04 -5.21 5.88
N LEU A 113 7.30 -4.75 4.88
CA LEU A 113 6.87 -5.57 3.74
C LEU A 113 7.98 -5.84 2.73
N GLN A 114 9.15 -5.21 2.89
CA GLN A 114 10.27 -5.32 1.95
C GLN A 114 9.82 -5.05 0.50
N ASP A 115 9.01 -4.01 0.29
CA ASP A 115 8.50 -3.61 -1.02
C ASP A 115 9.16 -2.30 -1.46
N VAL A 116 10.24 -2.42 -2.25
CA VAL A 116 11.04 -1.26 -2.70
C VAL A 116 10.21 -0.33 -3.59
N ASN A 117 9.40 -0.89 -4.48
CA ASN A 117 8.58 -0.10 -5.41
C ASN A 117 7.54 0.74 -4.65
N PHE A 118 6.97 0.19 -3.58
CA PHE A 118 6.03 0.93 -2.73
C PHE A 118 6.75 2.08 -2.01
N LYS A 119 7.92 1.81 -1.43
CA LYS A 119 8.72 2.83 -0.74
C LYS A 119 9.11 3.97 -1.67
N ASP A 120 9.54 3.66 -2.89
CA ASP A 120 9.88 4.66 -3.91
C ASP A 120 8.66 5.52 -4.25
N ALA A 121 7.49 4.90 -4.46
CA ALA A 121 6.25 5.64 -4.70
C ALA A 121 5.85 6.55 -3.53
N VAL A 122 6.07 6.12 -2.29
CA VAL A 122 5.83 6.94 -1.09
C VAL A 122 6.79 8.13 -1.02
N LEU A 123 8.08 7.93 -1.31
CA LEU A 123 9.06 9.01 -1.38
C LEU A 123 8.74 10.02 -2.48
N ASP A 124 8.33 9.54 -3.66
CA ASP A 124 7.88 10.40 -4.75
C ASP A 124 6.67 11.25 -4.34
N ALA A 125 5.70 10.64 -3.64
CA ALA A 125 4.54 11.38 -3.11
C ALA A 125 4.93 12.44 -2.09
N ILE A 126 5.87 12.15 -1.18
CA ILE A 126 6.42 13.14 -0.24
C ILE A 126 7.07 14.30 -1.00
N LEU A 127 7.92 14.00 -1.98
CA LEU A 127 8.60 15.01 -2.79
C LEU A 127 7.61 15.89 -3.57
N ILE A 128 6.58 15.29 -4.18
CA ILE A 128 5.52 16.02 -4.87
C ILE A 128 4.81 16.97 -3.91
N LYS A 129 4.47 16.50 -2.70
CA LYS A 129 3.81 17.32 -1.68
C LYS A 129 4.67 18.49 -1.23
N THR A 130 5.97 18.27 -1.01
CA THR A 130 6.92 19.35 -0.64
C THR A 130 7.03 20.43 -1.72
N ASN A 131 6.82 20.08 -2.99
CA ASN A 131 6.83 21.04 -4.11
C ASN A 131 5.44 21.66 -4.40
N SER A 132 4.40 21.27 -3.67
CA SER A 132 3.04 21.77 -3.89
C SER A 132 2.88 23.19 -3.32
N LYS A 133 2.14 24.06 -4.02
CA LYS A 133 1.92 25.47 -3.63
C LYS A 133 1.19 25.66 -2.29
N ALA A 134 0.67 24.58 -1.70
CA ALA A 134 0.00 24.57 -0.41
C ALA A 134 1.00 24.63 0.78
N SER A 135 2.28 24.35 0.55
CA SER A 135 3.32 24.56 1.57
C SER A 135 3.68 26.04 1.65
N ASP A 136 3.10 26.78 2.59
CA ASP A 136 3.58 28.11 3.03
C ASP A 136 2.89 29.35 2.41
N SER A 137 1.59 29.26 2.14
CA SER A 137 0.77 30.48 2.01
C SER A 137 0.03 30.80 3.31
N GLN A 138 0.68 31.66 4.11
CA GLN A 138 0.17 32.54 5.19
C GLN A 138 -0.03 31.93 6.61
N THR A 139 0.99 32.15 7.45
CA THR A 139 0.83 32.61 8.84
C THR A 139 0.16 33.97 8.91
#